data_AF-A0A931WAA7-F1
#
_entry.id   AF-A0A931WAA7-F1
#
_cell.length_a   1.000
_cell.length_b   1.000
_cell.length_c   1.000
_cell.angle_alpha   90.00
_cell.angle_beta   90.00
_cell.angle_gamma   90.00
#
_symmetry.space_group_name_H-M   'P 1'
#
loop_
_entity.id
_entity.type
_entity.pdbx_description
1 polymer ?
#
loop_
_entity_poly.entity_id
_entity_poly.type
_entity_poly.pdbx_seq_one_letter_code
_entity_poly.pdbx_strand_id
1 'polypeptide(L)' 'MILNILAIIVATLLIVVILLQMQGQGLSSSFGGSGEFYRSKQSIDKLLVFATIILMTLFGVLSVILLIPLK' A
#
# COMPACT_ATOMS: atom_id res chain seq x y z
N MET A 1 -14.64 20.39 0.20
CA MET A 1 -14.19 20.15 -1.19
C MET A 1 -12.70 19.79 -1.27
N ILE A 2 -11.79 20.59 -0.70
CA ILE A 2 -10.35 20.26 -0.65
C ILE A 2 -10.06 18.89 -0.01
N LEU A 3 -10.72 18.58 1.12
CA LEU A 3 -10.48 17.32 1.84
C LEU A 3 -10.83 16.09 1.00
N ASN A 4 -11.92 16.14 0.24
CA ASN A 4 -12.35 15.06 -0.64
C ASN A 4 -11.33 14.84 -1.76
N ILE A 5 -10.79 15.92 -2.35
CA ILE A 5 -9.77 15.83 -3.40
C ILE A 5 -8.51 15.18 -2.84
N LEU A 6 -8.05 15.58 -1.66
CA LEU A 6 -6.90 14.98 -1.00
C LEU A 6 -7.14 13.48 -0.70
N ALA A 7 -8.31 13.11 -0.19
CA ALA A 7 -8.65 11.72 0.09
C ALA A 7 -8.63 10.85 -1.18
N ILE A 8 -9.15 11.36 -2.30
CA ILE A 8 -9.14 10.64 -3.59
C ILE A 8 -7.72 10.46 -4.12
N ILE A 9 -6.87 11.49 -4.04
CA ILE A 9 -5.48 11.42 -4.48
C ILE A 9 -4.71 10.38 -3.64
N VAL A 10 -4.84 10.44 -2.32
CA VAL A 10 -4.16 9.52 -1.40
C VAL A 10 -4.65 8.08 -1.63
N ALA A 11 -5.96 7.87 -1.81
CA ALA A 11 -6.52 6.55 -2.12
C ALA A 11 -5.94 5.98 -3.43
N THR A 12 -5.85 6.79 -4.47
CA THR A 12 -5.33 6.37 -5.78
C THR A 12 -3.86 5.97 -5.67
N LEU A 13 -3.05 6.79 -4.99
CA LEU A 13 -1.64 6.47 -4.75
C LEU A 13 -1.48 5.18 -3.94
N LEU A 14 -2.30 5.00 -2.90
CA LEU A 14 -2.29 3.81 -2.07
C LEU A 14 -2.60 2.54 -2.89
N ILE A 15 -3.60 2.59 -3.77
CA ILE A 15 -3.93 1.47 -4.68
C ILE A 15 -2.73 1.14 -5.58
N VAL A 16 -2.12 2.15 -6.20
CA VAL A 16 -0.95 1.95 -7.08
C VAL A 16 0.21 1.31 -6.32
N VAL A 17 0.52 1.78 -5.11
CA VAL A 17 1.62 1.24 -4.31
C VAL A 17 1.33 -0.21 -3.85
N ILE A 18 0.09 -0.54 -3.48
CA ILE A 18 -0.29 -1.92 -3.13
C ILE A 18 -0.14 -2.86 -4.33
N LEU A 19 -0.56 -2.45 -5.52
CA LEU A 19 -0.41 -3.29 -6.73
C LEU A 19 1.05 -3.57 -7.04
N LEU A 20 1.94 -2.59 -6.84
CA LEU A 20 3.39 -2.75 -7.02
C LEU A 20 4.01 -3.71 -5.99
N GLN A 21 3.38 -3.91 -4.83
CA GLN A 21 3.86 -4.85 -3.80
C GLN A 21 3.52 -6.32 -4.08
N MET A 22 2.56 -6.62 -4.96
CA MET A 22 2.10 -8.01 -5.19
C MET A 22 3.11 -8.89 -5.96
N GLN A 23 4.34 -8.43 -6.17
CA GLN A 23 5.39 -9.17 -6.86
C GLN A 23 5.92 -10.30 -5.95
N GLY A 24 5.40 -11.52 -6.14
CA GLY A 24 6.02 -12.75 -5.64
C GLY A 24 5.36 -13.44 -4.44
N GLN A 25 4.32 -12.85 -3.84
CA GLN A 25 3.53 -13.48 -2.79
C GLN A 25 2.39 -14.31 -3.38
N GLY A 26 2.73 -15.29 -4.22
CA GLY A 26 1.79 -16.31 -4.68
C GLY A 26 1.69 -17.49 -3.71
N LEU A 27 0.55 -18.18 -3.68
CA LEU A 27 0.34 -19.43 -2.93
C LEU A 27 1.42 -20.49 -3.24
N SER A 28 2.08 -20.41 -4.41
CA SER A 28 3.21 -21.26 -4.81
C SER A 28 4.40 -21.23 -3.83
N SER A 29 4.63 -20.12 -3.13
CA SER A 29 5.65 -20.03 -2.08
C SER A 29 5.28 -20.82 -0.81
N SER A 30 3.97 -20.97 -0.54
CA SER A 30 3.45 -21.71 0.62
C SER A 30 3.25 -23.21 0.35
N PHE A 31 3.30 -23.64 -0.91
CA PHE A 31 3.11 -25.04 -1.34
C PHE A 31 4.40 -25.73 -1.82
N GLY A 32 5.58 -25.25 -1.41
CA GLY A 32 6.86 -25.92 -1.68
C GLY A 32 7.40 -25.69 -3.10
N GLY A 33 7.19 -24.51 -3.67
CA GLY A 33 7.72 -24.10 -4.97
C GLY A 33 9.25 -24.24 -5.04
N SER A 34 9.71 -25.24 -5.78
CA SER A 34 11.12 -25.44 -6.09
C SER A 34 11.55 -24.48 -7.21
N GLY A 35 12.58 -23.68 -6.94
CA GLY A 35 13.49 -23.23 -8.00
C GLY A 35 13.46 -21.77 -8.45
N GLU A 36 12.71 -20.86 -7.82
CA GLU A 36 12.89 -19.44 -8.12
C GLU A 36 13.92 -18.84 -7.16
N PHE A 37 15.14 -18.68 -7.65
CA PHE A 37 16.21 -17.95 -6.97
C PHE A 37 15.75 -16.49 -6.84
N TYR A 38 14.96 -16.19 -5.80
CA TYR A 38 14.67 -14.82 -5.36
C TYR A 38 16.00 -14.23 -4.89
N ARG A 39 16.76 -13.68 -5.84
CA ARG A 39 17.87 -12.80 -5.53
C ARG A 39 17.24 -11.56 -4.92
N SER A 40 17.10 -11.63 -3.60
CA SER A 40 16.65 -10.61 -2.68
C SER A 40 16.92 -9.19 -3.19
N LYS A 41 15.92 -8.59 -3.85
CA LYS A 41 15.85 -7.14 -4.04
C LYS A 41 15.23 -6.51 -2.79
N GLN A 42 15.75 -6.90 -1.62
CA GLN A 42 15.27 -6.54 -0.29
C GLN A 42 15.12 -5.02 -0.05
N SER A 43 15.78 -4.17 -0.84
CA SER A 43 15.74 -2.72 -0.68
C SER A 43 14.45 -2.08 -1.20
N ILE A 44 13.94 -2.55 -2.35
CA ILE A 44 12.76 -1.95 -2.98
C ILE A 44 11.49 -2.40 -2.27
N ASP A 45 11.42 -3.68 -1.90
CA ASP A 45 10.24 -4.24 -1.22
C ASP A 45 10.04 -3.59 0.16
N LYS A 46 11.11 -3.38 0.92
CA LYS A 46 11.05 -2.67 2.22
C LYS A 46 10.55 -1.24 2.05
N LEU A 47 11.04 -0.51 1.06
CA LEU A 47 10.61 0.87 0.79
C LEU A 47 9.13 0.93 0.43
N LEU A 48 8.65 0.04 -0.44
CA LEU A 48 7.23 -0.02 -0.83
C LEU A 48 6.33 -0.30 0.37
N VAL A 49 6.73 -1.20 1.27
CA VAL A 49 5.98 -1.51 2.51
C VAL A 49 5.92 -0.29 3.43
N PHE A 50 7.04 0.39 3.68
CA PHE A 50 7.04 1.62 4.47
C PHE A 50 6.19 2.72 3.85
N ALA A 51 6.25 2.90 2.53
CA ALA A 51 5.43 3.86 1.81
C ALA A 51 3.92 3.56 1.98
N THR A 52 3.52 2.29 1.97
CA THR A 52 2.12 1.91 2.19
C THR A 52 1.68 2.09 3.62
N ILE A 53 2.51 1.80 4.61
CA ILE A 53 2.17 2.07 6.02
C ILE A 53 1.88 3.56 6.22
N ILE A 54 2.71 4.43 5.64
CA ILE A 54 2.52 5.89 5.71
C ILE A 54 1.25 6.31 4.99
N LEU A 55 1.05 5.87 3.74
CA LEU A 55 -0.14 6.21 2.94
C LEU A 55 -1.43 5.67 3.58
N MET A 56 -1.41 4.46 4.12
CA MET A 56 -2.55 3.84 4.81
C MET A 56 -2.92 4.63 6.06
N THR A 57 -1.93 5.00 6.88
CA THR A 57 -2.16 5.82 8.08
C THR A 57 -2.74 7.18 7.70
N LEU A 58 -2.17 7.84 6.70
CA LEU A 58 -2.65 9.13 6.20
C LEU A 58 -4.08 9.04 5.65
N PHE A 59 -4.37 8.02 4.85
CA PHE A 59 -5.71 7.76 4.31
C PHE A 59 -6.73 7.52 5.42
N GLY A 60 -6.38 6.71 6.42
CA GLY A 60 -7.25 6.44 7.57
C GLY A 60 -7.58 7.71 8.35
N VAL A 61 -6.58 8.55 8.64
CA VAL A 61 -6.79 9.84 9.32
C VAL A 61 -7.67 10.77 8.48
N LEU A 62 -7.39 10.91 7.18
CA LEU A 62 -8.22 11.72 6.28
C LEU A 62 -9.67 11.22 6.21
N SER A 63 -9.87 9.90 6.20
CA SER A 63 -11.20 9.28 6.18
C SER A 63 -11.97 9.55 7.47
N VAL A 64 -11.32 9.51 8.63
CA VAL A 64 -11.94 9.82 9.92
C VAL A 64 -12.31 11.31 10.00
N ILE A 65 -11.41 12.20 9.59
CA ILE A 65 -11.66 13.65 9.57
C ILE A 65 -12.82 13.99 8.61
N LEU A 66 -12.92 13.30 7.48
CA LEU A 66 -14.00 13.50 6.52
C LEU A 66 -15.35 12.97 7.05
N LEU A 67 -15.33 11.87 7.80
CA LEU A 67 -16.53 11.30 8.41
C LEU A 67 -17.07 12.20 9.53
N ILE A 68 -16.19 12.76 10.37
CA ILE A 68 -16.60 13.67 11.43
C ILE A 68 -17.12 14.96 10.79
N PRO A 69 -18.40 15.31 10.96
CA PRO A 69 -18.91 16.60 10.52
C PRO A 69 -18.40 17.67 11.49
N LEU A 70 -17.14 18.09 11.31
CA LEU A 70 -16.66 19.35 11.86
C LEU A 70 -17.43 20.45 11.15
N LYS A 71 -18.38 21.05 11.89
CA LYS A 71 -19.18 22.18 11.43
C LYS A 71 -18.32 23.41 11.19
#